data_AF-A0A356M1V4-F1
#
_entry.id   AF-A0A356M1V4-F1
#
_cell.length_a   1.000
_cell.length_b   1.000
_cell.length_c   1.000
_cell.angle_alpha   90.00
_cell.angle_beta   90.00
_cell.angle_gamma   90.00
#
_symmetry.space_group_name_H-M   'P 1'
#
loop_
_entity.id
_entity.type
_entity.pdbx_description
1 polymer ?
#
loop_
_entity_poly.entity_id
_entity_poly.type
_entity_poly.pdbx_seq_one_letter_code
_entity_poly.pdbx_strand_id
1 'polypeptide(L)'
;MDDSKFLSSYKKKLAEEQNLQGSDPAASAPETAPEPLSAGSAPPASVAAGVPEAPEAPTPPVILRYEDKSSFVRPSKVSDPRFMPNQTKSKAVPIAVTAVVIIALVLLLVWYFNRGVKVVDLVGWTLSDAQIWAGDNKIKLQIEEAYNDEYKADQIVSQNQAAGSSIKRGGFLKITVSLGHDLTVTLPIPDFMNMAMSEIEAWAQKNFMTKVYITTEYNDQISAGRVISFEINDNTVVDKVKRNTPIYIVVSKGPPKIIAVEVTIPDFTTLSLTQSQQFADENDLTLVIVEQYSDYAPSGTILSQSPAAESKAEAGDEVTLTVSKGRKILIPDFSAYSQQRAATAAAELGLSITQTEKYSGRSAGKFLSQSLAAGSIYTAGDVLELVYSLGNQIVLPSFVGQTRDAIDAWALELNSKGAALVVKTTSTQNSAAKNTIIYQNPAGKTVGISATIQITVSLGRTVFVPDLVAPEGSGYDLAITRDKAMEICAQLNIIPVFVSESKTGRLPGEIWYQSAAPGEEIYENSTLTLKYNPANVTLDIPDFTGMTPEEILAAGYSQKLDIQFIQADIPVEGYVGKVVGQTIIPGTTVVYGTAITLTVAPGSPAETTETSGG
;
A
#
# COMPACT_ATOMS: atom_id res chain seq x y z
N MET A 1 -17.00 -4.21 0.77
CA MET A 1 -16.41 -4.42 2.11
C MET A 1 -15.95 -3.06 2.62
N ASP A 2 -15.91 -2.88 3.94
CA ASP A 2 -16.04 -1.57 4.59
C ASP A 2 -14.85 -1.31 5.52
N ASP A 3 -13.95 -0.42 5.10
CA ASP A 3 -12.66 -0.15 5.75
C ASP A 3 -12.81 0.61 7.09
N SER A 4 -14.02 1.09 7.43
CA SER A 4 -14.30 1.79 8.69
C SER A 4 -14.06 0.95 9.95
N LYS A 5 -14.05 -0.39 9.83
CA LYS A 5 -13.91 -1.29 10.98
C LYS A 5 -12.47 -1.50 11.46
N PHE A 6 -11.45 -1.31 10.62
CA PHE A 6 -10.06 -1.58 11.01
C PHE A 6 -9.44 -0.47 11.89
N LEU A 7 -9.86 0.78 11.70
CA LEU A 7 -9.34 1.94 12.45
C LEU A 7 -9.90 2.09 13.88
N SER A 8 -10.97 1.37 14.23
CA SER A 8 -11.59 1.46 15.57
C SER A 8 -10.98 0.49 16.61
N SER A 9 -10.38 -0.62 16.18
CA SER A 9 -9.73 -1.58 17.07
C SER A 9 -8.36 -1.09 17.56
N TYR A 10 -7.60 -0.38 16.71
CA TYR A 10 -6.25 0.09 17.05
C TYR A 10 -6.26 1.17 18.14
N LYS A 11 -7.20 2.14 18.07
CA LYS A 11 -7.32 3.21 19.06
C LYS A 11 -7.79 2.75 20.45
N LYS A 12 -8.31 1.52 20.59
CA LYS A 12 -8.79 1.01 21.88
C LYS A 12 -7.71 0.30 22.69
N LYS A 13 -6.60 -0.13 22.08
CA LYS A 13 -5.51 -0.84 22.77
C LYS A 13 -4.45 0.09 23.40
N LEU A 14 -4.28 1.30 22.87
CA LEU A 14 -3.31 2.29 23.36
C LEU A 14 -3.73 3.03 24.65
N ALA A 15 -4.95 2.83 25.14
CA ALA A 15 -5.48 3.51 26.33
C ALA A 15 -5.37 2.68 27.63
N GLU A 16 -4.87 1.44 27.56
CA GLU A 16 -4.95 0.48 28.68
C GLU A 16 -3.56 0.10 29.26
N GLU A 17 -2.45 0.53 28.64
CA GLU A 17 -1.08 0.24 29.10
C GLU A 17 -0.38 1.41 29.84
N GLN A 18 -0.97 2.60 29.92
CA GLN A 18 -0.36 3.78 30.56
C GLN A 18 -0.72 3.97 32.06
N ASN A 19 -1.12 2.91 32.77
CA ASN A 19 -1.51 3.03 34.18
C ASN A 19 -1.01 1.90 35.07
N LEU A 20 0.32 1.73 35.17
CA LEU A 20 0.95 1.12 36.34
C LEU A 20 2.46 1.43 36.42
N GLN A 21 2.86 2.48 37.16
CA GLN A 21 4.09 2.45 37.98
C GLN A 21 4.28 3.71 38.83
N GLY A 22 4.66 3.47 40.09
CA GLY A 22 5.19 4.48 40.99
C GLY A 22 5.73 3.84 42.28
N SER A 23 7.05 3.87 42.47
CA SER A 23 7.75 3.97 43.77
C SER A 23 9.26 3.83 43.63
N ASP A 24 9.97 4.85 44.11
CA ASP A 24 11.41 4.93 44.44
C ASP A 24 11.72 4.22 45.80
N PRO A 25 12.97 4.17 46.32
CA PRO A 25 14.32 4.23 45.70
C PRO A 25 15.38 3.24 46.34
N ALA A 26 16.65 3.37 45.93
CA ALA A 26 17.89 3.37 46.77
C ALA A 26 19.01 2.29 46.57
N ALA A 27 20.19 2.81 46.14
CA ALA A 27 21.58 2.52 46.57
C ALA A 27 22.16 1.09 46.69
N SER A 28 23.27 0.82 45.97
CA SER A 28 24.66 0.69 46.54
C SER A 28 25.69 0.15 45.51
N ALA A 29 26.94 0.61 45.62
CA ALA A 29 28.15 0.08 44.91
C ALA A 29 28.95 -0.86 45.88
N PRO A 30 30.21 -1.34 45.67
CA PRO A 30 31.31 -0.80 44.82
C PRO A 30 32.29 -1.80 44.12
N GLU A 31 33.35 -1.23 43.51
CA GLU A 31 34.73 -1.80 43.33
C GLU A 31 34.97 -2.98 42.34
N THR A 32 36.11 -3.14 41.64
CA THR A 32 37.47 -2.52 41.68
C THR A 32 38.10 -2.26 40.29
N ALA A 33 39.08 -1.33 40.22
CA ALA A 33 40.04 -1.08 39.11
C ALA A 33 41.29 -2.05 39.22
N PRO A 34 42.45 -1.92 38.48
CA PRO A 34 42.92 -0.86 37.56
C PRO A 34 43.71 -1.25 36.26
N GLU A 35 43.80 -0.26 35.35
CA GLU A 35 44.96 0.29 34.57
C GLU A 35 46.43 -0.25 34.70
N PRO A 36 47.45 0.20 33.90
CA PRO A 36 47.48 0.92 32.58
C PRO A 36 48.63 0.49 31.60
N LEU A 37 48.90 1.32 30.55
CA LEU A 37 50.14 1.47 29.71
C LEU A 37 50.33 0.54 28.48
N SER A 38 51.01 0.92 27.38
CA SER A 38 51.38 2.22 26.77
C SER A 38 51.95 2.00 25.33
N ALA A 39 52.04 3.07 24.52
CA ALA A 39 52.60 3.27 23.17
C ALA A 39 53.73 2.32 22.64
N GLY A 40 53.97 2.18 21.32
CA GLY A 40 53.39 2.84 20.13
C GLY A 40 54.33 2.75 18.90
N SER A 41 54.18 3.68 17.94
CA SER A 41 54.99 3.90 16.70
C SER A 41 54.64 3.09 15.44
N ALA A 42 54.71 3.79 14.29
CA ALA A 42 54.17 3.39 12.99
C ALA A 42 55.26 3.29 11.86
N PRO A 43 55.05 3.67 10.58
CA PRO A 43 55.07 2.76 9.42
C PRO A 43 56.25 3.06 8.43
N PRO A 44 56.24 2.64 7.13
CA PRO A 44 55.45 3.35 6.09
C PRO A 44 55.00 2.57 4.81
N ALA A 45 53.98 3.16 4.15
CA ALA A 45 53.61 3.26 2.71
C ALA A 45 54.20 2.38 1.58
N SER A 46 53.37 2.03 0.55
CA SER A 46 53.42 2.68 -0.81
C SER A 46 52.58 2.04 -1.97
N VAL A 47 51.47 2.69 -2.35
CA VAL A 47 50.97 3.09 -3.72
C VAL A 47 50.85 2.11 -4.95
N ALA A 48 49.76 2.32 -5.73
CA ALA A 48 49.47 2.07 -7.17
C ALA A 48 48.56 0.84 -7.51
N ALA A 49 47.41 0.86 -8.21
CA ALA A 49 46.78 1.68 -9.30
C ALA A 49 47.00 1.17 -10.74
N GLY A 50 45.93 0.85 -11.51
CA GLY A 50 45.96 0.67 -12.98
C GLY A 50 44.97 -0.33 -13.62
N VAL A 51 44.27 0.06 -14.72
CA VAL A 51 43.20 -0.64 -15.50
C VAL A 51 43.34 -0.22 -16.99
N PRO A 52 43.34 -1.12 -18.03
CA PRO A 52 42.18 -1.84 -18.64
C PRO A 52 42.33 -3.39 -18.60
N GLU A 53 41.48 -4.30 -19.10
CA GLU A 53 40.42 -4.42 -20.16
C GLU A 53 40.84 -4.96 -21.57
N ALA A 54 40.47 -6.24 -21.84
CA ALA A 54 40.11 -6.89 -23.14
C ALA A 54 41.15 -6.89 -24.33
N PRO A 55 40.96 -7.67 -25.45
CA PRO A 55 39.79 -8.47 -25.87
C PRO A 55 40.06 -9.85 -26.57
N GLU A 56 38.95 -10.48 -27.00
CA GLU A 56 38.75 -11.34 -28.20
C GLU A 56 39.10 -12.86 -28.25
N ALA A 57 38.16 -13.59 -28.86
CA ALA A 57 38.19 -15.01 -29.29
C ALA A 57 38.04 -15.07 -30.83
N PRO A 58 38.23 -16.22 -31.56
CA PRO A 58 37.09 -17.16 -31.76
C PRO A 58 37.38 -18.63 -32.22
N THR A 59 36.50 -19.59 -31.82
CA THR A 59 36.02 -20.78 -32.62
C THR A 59 36.97 -21.94 -33.06
N PRO A 60 36.49 -23.11 -33.54
CA PRO A 60 35.49 -24.03 -32.95
C PRO A 60 35.96 -25.54 -32.98
N PRO A 61 35.17 -26.62 -33.19
CA PRO A 61 35.34 -27.91 -32.45
C PRO A 61 36.03 -29.05 -33.25
N VAL A 62 36.31 -30.21 -32.62
CA VAL A 62 36.19 -31.55 -33.28
C VAL A 62 36.25 -32.78 -32.33
N ILE A 63 35.58 -33.82 -32.82
CA ILE A 63 35.21 -35.16 -32.34
C ILE A 63 36.37 -36.13 -31.99
N LEU A 64 36.07 -37.04 -31.04
CA LEU A 64 36.68 -38.34 -30.70
C LEU A 64 37.56 -39.06 -31.76
N ARG A 65 38.73 -39.59 -31.34
CA ARG A 65 39.30 -40.87 -31.85
C ARG A 65 40.20 -41.59 -30.84
N TYR A 66 40.17 -42.92 -30.88
CA TYR A 66 41.18 -43.84 -30.32
C TYR A 66 42.42 -43.87 -31.22
N GLU A 67 43.62 -44.00 -30.64
CA GLU A 67 44.77 -44.64 -31.29
C GLU A 67 45.56 -45.53 -30.33
N ASP A 68 45.99 -46.68 -30.85
CA ASP A 68 46.92 -47.64 -30.25
C ASP A 68 48.12 -47.77 -31.20
N LYS A 69 49.36 -47.79 -30.65
CA LYS A 69 50.52 -48.49 -31.24
C LYS A 69 51.79 -48.48 -30.39
N SER A 70 52.23 -49.68 -30.05
CA SER A 70 53.61 -50.20 -30.14
C SER A 70 54.82 -49.24 -30.18
N SER A 71 55.76 -49.42 -29.24
CA SER A 71 57.14 -48.95 -29.35
C SER A 71 58.16 -50.07 -29.06
N PHE A 72 58.44 -50.89 -30.08
CA PHE A 72 59.56 -51.84 -30.09
C PHE A 72 60.76 -51.22 -30.80
N VAL A 73 61.93 -51.16 -30.14
CA VAL A 73 63.18 -50.67 -30.74
C VAL A 73 64.34 -51.61 -30.40
N ARG A 74 65.07 -52.06 -31.44
CA ARG A 74 66.35 -52.78 -31.32
C ARG A 74 67.53 -51.82 -31.48
N PRO A 75 68.68 -52.09 -30.84
CA PRO A 75 70.00 -51.67 -31.34
C PRO A 75 70.69 -52.79 -32.15
N SER A 76 71.58 -52.42 -33.09
CA SER A 76 72.26 -53.33 -34.03
C SER A 76 73.79 -53.19 -34.03
N LYS A 77 74.49 -54.26 -34.46
CA LYS A 77 75.97 -54.42 -34.58
C LYS A 77 76.67 -53.43 -35.52
N VAL A 78 77.91 -53.04 -35.18
CA VAL A 78 79.09 -52.73 -36.04
C VAL A 78 80.36 -52.92 -35.15
N SER A 79 81.13 -54.02 -35.18
CA SER A 79 82.28 -54.44 -36.04
C SER A 79 83.69 -53.86 -35.72
N ASP A 80 84.58 -54.77 -35.30
CA ASP A 80 86.08 -54.89 -35.41
C ASP A 80 86.89 -53.86 -36.25
N PRO A 81 88.22 -53.62 -35.98
CA PRO A 81 89.24 -54.65 -36.34
C PRO A 81 90.68 -54.66 -35.71
N ARG A 82 91.32 -55.85 -35.79
CA ARG A 82 92.77 -56.17 -36.07
C ARG A 82 93.89 -55.78 -35.07
N PHE A 83 94.69 -56.79 -34.66
CA PHE A 83 96.02 -57.06 -35.26
C PHE A 83 96.49 -58.53 -35.02
N MET A 84 97.41 -59.03 -35.86
CA MET A 84 97.91 -60.44 -35.93
C MET A 84 99.44 -60.47 -35.55
N PRO A 85 100.32 -61.49 -35.83
CA PRO A 85 100.18 -62.82 -36.51
C PRO A 85 101.07 -64.01 -36.01
N ASN A 86 101.04 -65.14 -36.78
CA ASN A 86 102.15 -66.09 -37.09
C ASN A 86 102.65 -67.10 -36.00
N GLN A 87 103.18 -68.32 -36.24
CA GLN A 87 103.36 -69.30 -37.37
C GLN A 87 103.45 -70.75 -36.77
N THR A 88 103.51 -71.92 -37.44
CA THR A 88 102.92 -72.55 -38.68
C THR A 88 103.25 -74.08 -38.67
N LYS A 89 102.45 -74.93 -39.37
CA LYS A 89 102.82 -76.29 -39.93
C LYS A 89 103.10 -77.43 -38.89
N SER A 90 102.81 -78.72 -39.11
CA SER A 90 102.11 -79.45 -40.20
C SER A 90 101.86 -80.95 -39.91
N LYS A 91 100.88 -81.55 -40.63
CA LYS A 91 100.73 -82.98 -41.07
C LYS A 91 100.29 -84.11 -40.09
N ALA A 92 99.43 -84.97 -40.67
CA ALA A 92 99.16 -86.40 -40.42
C ALA A 92 98.04 -86.82 -39.43
N VAL A 93 97.35 -87.90 -39.83
CA VAL A 93 96.05 -88.49 -39.41
C VAL A 93 96.37 -89.78 -38.60
N PRO A 94 95.62 -90.18 -37.53
CA PRO A 94 94.42 -91.00 -37.72
C PRO A 94 93.25 -90.85 -36.73
N ILE A 95 92.15 -91.49 -37.14
CA ILE A 95 90.81 -91.52 -36.52
C ILE A 95 90.84 -92.34 -35.22
N ALA A 96 90.70 -91.66 -34.07
CA ALA A 96 90.44 -92.29 -32.77
C ALA A 96 89.85 -91.29 -31.73
N VAL A 97 90.24 -90.01 -31.80
CA VAL A 97 89.93 -89.00 -30.78
C VAL A 97 88.48 -88.47 -30.85
N THR A 98 87.83 -88.54 -32.02
CA THR A 98 86.46 -88.01 -32.23
C THR A 98 85.39 -88.73 -31.43
N ALA A 99 85.50 -90.05 -31.21
CA ALA A 99 84.53 -90.81 -30.43
C ALA A 99 84.51 -90.40 -28.95
N VAL A 100 85.69 -90.13 -28.36
CA VAL A 100 85.80 -89.70 -26.95
C VAL A 100 85.23 -88.30 -26.77
N VAL A 101 85.49 -87.37 -27.71
CA VAL A 101 84.90 -86.02 -27.66
C VAL A 101 83.38 -86.08 -27.80
N ILE A 102 82.84 -86.90 -28.72
CA ILE A 102 81.38 -87.04 -28.87
C ILE A 102 80.76 -87.69 -27.63
N ILE A 103 81.36 -88.72 -27.03
CA ILE A 103 80.85 -89.32 -25.79
C ILE A 103 80.93 -88.33 -24.63
N ALA A 104 82.00 -87.54 -24.53
CA ALA A 104 82.10 -86.46 -23.54
C ALA A 104 81.04 -85.36 -23.77
N LEU A 105 80.77 -85.00 -25.03
CA LEU A 105 79.71 -84.03 -25.39
C LEU A 105 78.32 -84.59 -25.11
N VAL A 106 78.08 -85.88 -25.36
CA VAL A 106 76.82 -86.57 -25.06
C VAL A 106 76.63 -86.72 -23.55
N LEU A 107 77.66 -87.07 -22.78
CA LEU A 107 77.61 -87.11 -21.31
C LEU A 107 77.44 -85.71 -20.71
N LEU A 108 78.08 -84.68 -21.29
CA LEU A 108 77.91 -83.29 -20.88
C LEU A 108 76.52 -82.75 -21.26
N LEU A 109 75.98 -83.13 -22.42
CA LEU A 109 74.59 -82.86 -22.82
C LEU A 109 73.60 -83.57 -21.89
N VAL A 110 73.79 -84.85 -21.60
CA VAL A 110 72.96 -85.61 -20.64
C VAL A 110 73.03 -84.98 -19.25
N TRP A 111 74.22 -84.60 -18.78
CA TRP A 111 74.39 -83.89 -17.51
C TRP A 111 73.71 -82.51 -17.51
N TYR A 112 73.83 -81.74 -18.60
CA TYR A 112 73.21 -80.43 -18.77
C TYR A 112 71.67 -80.50 -18.85
N PHE A 113 71.14 -81.47 -19.58
CA PHE A 113 69.69 -81.72 -19.68
C PHE A 113 69.08 -82.32 -18.42
N ASN A 114 69.88 -82.92 -17.53
CA ASN A 114 69.41 -83.53 -16.27
C ASN A 114 69.56 -82.60 -15.04
N ARG A 115 69.91 -81.31 -15.23
CA ARG A 115 69.82 -80.31 -14.15
C ARG A 115 68.36 -79.89 -13.95
N GLY A 116 67.80 -80.23 -12.78
CA GLY A 116 66.48 -79.77 -12.35
C GLY A 116 66.41 -78.26 -12.12
N VAL A 117 65.20 -77.71 -12.15
CA VAL A 117 64.91 -76.31 -11.86
C VAL A 117 64.83 -76.13 -10.34
N LYS A 118 65.44 -75.07 -9.81
CA LYS A 118 65.26 -74.66 -8.41
C LYS A 118 63.91 -73.98 -8.22
N VAL A 119 63.13 -74.47 -7.26
CA VAL A 119 61.85 -73.88 -6.85
C VAL A 119 62.11 -72.52 -6.19
N VAL A 120 61.37 -71.49 -6.61
CA VAL A 120 61.34 -70.18 -5.96
C VAL A 120 60.26 -70.20 -4.87
N ASP A 121 60.34 -69.30 -3.89
CA ASP A 121 59.21 -69.07 -2.99
C ASP A 121 58.13 -68.28 -3.73
N LEU A 122 57.00 -68.92 -4.00
CA LEU A 122 55.84 -68.34 -4.67
C LEU A 122 54.78 -67.85 -3.67
N VAL A 123 54.98 -68.03 -2.36
CA VAL A 123 54.02 -67.56 -1.35
C VAL A 123 53.90 -66.04 -1.41
N GLY A 124 52.67 -65.53 -1.41
CA GLY A 124 52.33 -64.12 -1.60
C GLY A 124 52.40 -63.61 -3.05
N TRP A 125 52.91 -64.39 -4.01
CA TRP A 125 52.87 -64.04 -5.43
C TRP A 125 51.43 -64.13 -5.97
N THR A 126 51.13 -63.39 -7.03
CA THR A 126 49.88 -63.61 -7.76
C THR A 126 49.93 -64.94 -8.52
N LEU A 127 48.76 -65.55 -8.72
CA LEU A 127 48.62 -66.73 -9.56
C LEU A 127 49.17 -66.50 -10.98
N SER A 128 48.97 -65.31 -11.54
CA SER A 128 49.51 -64.91 -12.84
C SER A 128 51.04 -64.94 -12.89
N ASP A 129 51.72 -64.34 -11.90
CA ASP A 129 53.19 -64.30 -11.85
C ASP A 129 53.78 -65.71 -11.67
N ALA A 130 53.15 -66.54 -10.84
CA ALA A 130 53.54 -67.93 -10.64
C ALA A 130 53.32 -68.79 -11.89
N GLN A 131 52.23 -68.56 -12.64
CA GLN A 131 51.98 -69.23 -13.93
C GLN A 131 53.05 -68.86 -14.97
N ILE A 132 53.45 -67.59 -15.05
CA ILE A 132 54.55 -67.13 -15.93
C ILE A 132 55.85 -67.83 -15.53
N TRP A 133 56.22 -67.79 -14.25
CA TRP A 133 57.42 -68.46 -13.74
C TRP A 133 57.44 -69.96 -14.03
N ALA A 134 56.33 -70.65 -13.82
CA ALA A 134 56.20 -72.08 -14.10
C ALA A 134 56.27 -72.38 -15.61
N GLY A 135 55.63 -71.54 -16.43
CA GLY A 135 55.65 -71.63 -17.89
C GLY A 135 57.05 -71.50 -18.47
N ASP A 136 57.82 -70.51 -18.03
CA ASP A 136 59.22 -70.31 -18.44
C ASP A 136 60.09 -71.50 -18.06
N ASN A 137 59.98 -71.94 -16.81
CA ASN A 137 60.75 -73.06 -16.25
C ASN A 137 60.26 -74.46 -16.69
N LYS A 138 59.17 -74.55 -17.45
CA LYS A 138 58.54 -75.80 -17.92
C LYS A 138 58.13 -76.70 -16.75
N ILE A 139 57.59 -76.11 -15.69
CA ILE A 139 56.95 -76.77 -14.54
C ILE A 139 55.43 -76.72 -14.75
N LYS A 140 54.72 -77.77 -14.33
CA LYS A 140 53.24 -77.80 -14.36
C LYS A 140 52.71 -77.42 -12.98
N LEU A 141 51.87 -76.39 -12.88
CA LEU A 141 51.20 -76.07 -11.62
C LEU A 141 50.00 -76.99 -11.42
N GLN A 142 49.83 -77.48 -10.19
CA GLN A 142 48.57 -78.02 -9.69
C GLN A 142 48.01 -76.99 -8.72
N ILE A 143 46.92 -76.32 -9.13
CA ILE A 143 46.29 -75.26 -8.36
C ILE A 143 45.18 -75.91 -7.51
N GLU A 144 45.23 -75.69 -6.21
CA GLU A 144 44.08 -75.82 -5.32
C GLU A 144 43.66 -74.43 -4.84
N GLU A 145 42.39 -74.27 -4.51
CA GLU A 145 41.82 -73.00 -4.07
C GLU A 145 41.29 -73.15 -2.64
N ALA A 146 41.56 -72.17 -1.80
CA ALA A 146 41.09 -72.13 -0.41
C ALA A 146 40.80 -70.69 0.03
N TYR A 147 39.81 -70.48 0.88
CA TYR A 147 39.61 -69.18 1.52
C TYR A 147 40.75 -68.88 2.49
N ASN A 148 41.18 -67.63 2.54
CA ASN A 148 42.25 -67.20 3.43
C ASN A 148 42.07 -65.71 3.80
N ASP A 149 42.20 -65.39 5.09
CA ASP A 149 42.00 -64.04 5.62
C ASP A 149 43.30 -63.19 5.70
N GLU A 150 44.46 -63.76 5.36
CA GLU A 150 45.78 -63.09 5.37
C GLU A 150 46.23 -62.68 3.95
N TYR A 151 46.00 -63.57 2.96
CA TYR A 151 46.35 -63.36 1.55
C TYR A 151 45.15 -62.92 0.74
N LYS A 152 45.32 -61.89 -0.09
CA LYS A 152 44.27 -61.40 -1.00
C LYS A 152 43.86 -62.48 -2.00
N ALA A 153 42.66 -62.36 -2.56
CA ALA A 153 42.24 -63.20 -3.68
C ALA A 153 43.31 -63.21 -4.79
N ASP A 154 43.47 -64.37 -5.42
CA ASP A 154 44.48 -64.68 -6.44
C ASP A 154 45.95 -64.69 -5.97
N GLN A 155 46.24 -64.57 -4.67
CA GLN A 155 47.58 -64.77 -4.11
C GLN A 155 47.82 -66.21 -3.65
N ILE A 156 49.05 -66.72 -3.80
CA ILE A 156 49.42 -68.06 -3.33
C ILE A 156 49.64 -68.06 -1.82
N VAL A 157 48.86 -68.89 -1.12
CA VAL A 157 48.89 -69.10 0.34
C VAL A 157 49.99 -70.09 0.73
N SER A 158 50.20 -71.14 -0.06
CA SER A 158 51.21 -72.15 0.22
C SER A 158 51.67 -72.91 -1.02
N GLN A 159 52.85 -73.52 -0.93
CA GLN A 159 53.38 -74.43 -1.94
C GLN A 159 53.88 -75.72 -1.29
N ASN A 160 53.70 -76.85 -1.97
CA ASN A 160 54.06 -78.17 -1.43
C ASN A 160 55.58 -78.41 -1.35
N GLN A 161 56.35 -77.82 -2.28
CA GLN A 161 57.80 -78.00 -2.36
C GLN A 161 58.51 -76.77 -1.79
N ALA A 162 59.40 -76.98 -0.81
CA ALA A 162 60.13 -75.89 -0.19
C ALA A 162 60.99 -75.11 -1.21
N ALA A 163 61.13 -73.80 -1.00
CA ALA A 163 62.00 -72.96 -1.82
C ALA A 163 63.45 -73.49 -1.83
N GLY A 164 64.11 -73.43 -2.98
CA GLY A 164 65.45 -73.99 -3.21
C GLY A 164 65.52 -75.48 -3.54
N SER A 165 64.43 -76.24 -3.37
CA SER A 165 64.32 -77.64 -3.81
C SER A 165 64.42 -77.77 -5.34
N SER A 166 64.72 -78.97 -5.87
CA SER A 166 64.96 -79.18 -7.30
C SER A 166 63.89 -80.07 -7.93
N ILE A 167 63.09 -79.50 -8.85
CA ILE A 167 62.06 -80.22 -9.61
C ILE A 167 62.57 -80.52 -11.02
N LYS A 168 62.32 -81.74 -11.50
CA LYS A 168 62.62 -82.11 -12.90
C LYS A 168 61.74 -81.32 -13.86
N ARG A 169 62.29 -80.88 -15.00
CA ARG A 169 61.49 -80.22 -16.07
C ARG A 169 60.32 -81.13 -16.47
N GLY A 170 59.12 -80.57 -16.57
CA GLY A 170 57.87 -81.29 -16.78
C GLY A 170 57.19 -81.83 -15.50
N GLY A 171 57.84 -81.71 -14.34
CA GLY A 171 57.28 -82.10 -13.03
C GLY A 171 56.17 -81.16 -12.56
N PHE A 172 55.43 -81.60 -11.54
CA PHE A 172 54.32 -80.87 -10.95
C PHE A 172 54.75 -80.12 -9.68
N LEU A 173 54.34 -78.86 -9.56
CA LEU A 173 54.40 -78.06 -8.34
C LEU A 173 52.97 -77.76 -7.89
N LYS A 174 52.59 -78.27 -6.71
CA LYS A 174 51.29 -78.01 -6.11
C LYS A 174 51.34 -76.69 -5.33
N ILE A 175 50.42 -75.80 -5.63
CA ILE A 175 50.22 -74.49 -4.98
C ILE A 175 48.77 -74.35 -4.52
N THR A 176 48.55 -73.65 -3.41
CA THR A 176 47.22 -73.28 -2.93
C THR A 176 47.04 -71.77 -3.10
N VAL A 177 45.99 -71.36 -3.80
CA VAL A 177 45.64 -69.97 -4.09
C VAL A 177 44.50 -69.53 -3.17
N SER A 178 44.57 -68.29 -2.71
CA SER A 178 43.55 -67.64 -1.89
C SER A 178 42.34 -67.27 -2.76
N LEU A 179 41.15 -67.68 -2.33
CA LEU A 179 39.87 -67.12 -2.82
C LEU A 179 39.52 -65.78 -2.13
N GLY A 180 40.43 -65.23 -1.33
CA GLY A 180 40.20 -64.14 -0.41
C GLY A 180 39.44 -64.58 0.84
N HIS A 181 38.88 -63.59 1.54
CA HIS A 181 38.08 -63.79 2.75
C HIS A 181 36.87 -64.68 2.47
N ASP A 182 36.59 -65.65 3.34
CA ASP A 182 35.31 -66.36 3.30
C ASP A 182 34.19 -65.37 3.65
N LEU A 183 33.40 -65.00 2.65
CA LEU A 183 32.31 -64.03 2.76
C LEU A 183 31.03 -64.62 3.39
N THR A 184 30.99 -65.93 3.63
CA THR A 184 29.86 -66.64 4.25
C THR A 184 29.94 -66.67 5.78
N VAL A 185 31.11 -66.34 6.36
CA VAL A 185 31.33 -66.20 7.80
C VAL A 185 30.29 -65.26 8.40
N THR A 186 29.65 -65.71 9.49
CA THR A 186 28.66 -64.94 10.25
C THR A 186 29.28 -64.30 11.48
N LEU A 187 28.90 -63.05 11.74
CA LEU A 187 29.45 -62.18 12.76
C LEU A 187 28.30 -61.56 13.57
N PRO A 188 28.44 -61.36 14.89
CA PRO A 188 27.43 -60.66 15.68
C PRO A 188 27.32 -59.20 15.22
N ILE A 189 26.09 -58.69 15.21
CA ILE A 189 25.81 -57.28 14.89
C ILE A 189 26.19 -56.42 16.10
N PRO A 190 27.06 -55.40 15.94
CA PRO A 190 27.33 -54.41 16.98
C PRO A 190 26.12 -53.51 17.23
N ASP A 191 26.10 -52.87 18.39
CA ASP A 191 25.13 -51.82 18.69
C ASP A 191 25.50 -50.51 17.94
N PHE A 192 25.21 -50.47 16.64
CA PHE A 192 25.54 -49.34 15.77
C PHE A 192 24.96 -48.00 16.27
N MET A 193 23.81 -48.02 16.94
CA MET A 193 23.18 -46.80 17.48
C MET A 193 24.04 -46.11 18.54
N ASN A 194 24.83 -46.89 19.29
CA ASN A 194 25.72 -46.37 20.33
C ASN A 194 27.16 -46.13 19.86
N MET A 195 27.55 -46.57 18.66
CA MET A 195 28.90 -46.39 18.12
C MET A 195 29.09 -45.04 17.41
N ALA A 196 30.35 -44.59 17.32
CA ALA A 196 30.77 -43.49 16.47
C ALA A 196 31.11 -43.98 15.04
N MET A 197 30.99 -43.10 14.04
CA MET A 197 31.30 -43.39 12.63
C MET A 197 32.67 -44.08 12.44
N SER A 198 33.71 -43.61 13.12
CA SER A 198 35.07 -44.18 13.06
C SER A 198 35.16 -45.59 13.67
N GLU A 199 34.37 -45.90 14.69
CA GLU A 199 34.31 -47.23 15.30
C GLU A 199 33.61 -48.23 14.37
N ILE A 200 32.61 -47.77 13.63
CA ILE A 200 31.85 -48.55 12.64
C ILE A 200 32.74 -48.87 11.43
N GLU A 201 33.50 -47.89 10.93
CA GLU A 201 34.51 -48.11 9.89
C GLU A 201 35.60 -49.09 10.34
N ALA A 202 36.13 -48.91 11.55
CA ALA A 202 37.13 -49.81 12.13
C ALA A 202 36.58 -51.24 12.33
N TRP A 203 35.33 -51.39 12.77
CA TRP A 203 34.66 -52.70 12.86
C TRP A 203 34.48 -53.33 11.48
N ALA A 204 34.04 -52.57 10.48
CA ALA A 204 33.84 -53.06 9.11
C ALA A 204 35.16 -53.57 8.51
N GLN A 205 36.25 -52.79 8.65
CA GLN A 205 37.59 -53.18 8.21
C GLN A 205 38.11 -54.42 8.95
N LYS A 206 38.06 -54.43 10.28
CA LYS A 206 38.57 -55.53 11.12
C LYS A 206 37.89 -56.87 10.83
N ASN A 207 36.62 -56.84 10.42
CA ASN A 207 35.83 -58.04 10.16
C ASN A 207 35.67 -58.38 8.66
N PHE A 208 36.34 -57.62 7.78
CA PHE A 208 36.26 -57.75 6.31
C PHE A 208 34.83 -57.63 5.76
N MET A 209 34.02 -56.72 6.35
CA MET A 209 32.69 -56.38 5.86
C MET A 209 32.81 -55.55 4.58
N THR A 210 32.36 -56.08 3.45
CA THR A 210 32.61 -55.45 2.14
C THR A 210 31.52 -54.47 1.68
N LYS A 211 30.41 -54.35 2.43
CA LYS A 211 29.22 -53.58 2.05
C LYS A 211 28.62 -52.77 3.20
N VAL A 212 29.43 -51.92 3.83
CA VAL A 212 28.93 -50.92 4.79
C VAL A 212 28.88 -49.57 4.08
N TYR A 213 27.68 -48.98 4.00
CA TYR A 213 27.42 -47.71 3.32
C TYR A 213 27.04 -46.66 4.36
N ILE A 214 27.83 -45.59 4.46
CA ILE A 214 27.61 -44.51 5.44
C ILE A 214 27.17 -43.24 4.70
N THR A 215 26.01 -42.70 5.06
CA THR A 215 25.48 -41.40 4.60
C THR A 215 25.41 -40.42 5.77
N THR A 216 25.27 -39.11 5.50
CA THR A 216 25.33 -38.08 6.54
C THR A 216 24.26 -37.00 6.40
N GLU A 217 23.50 -36.75 7.46
CA GLU A 217 22.35 -35.83 7.52
C GLU A 217 22.44 -34.89 8.73
N TYR A 218 21.74 -33.75 8.71
CA TYR A 218 21.66 -32.86 9.86
C TYR A 218 20.62 -33.36 10.86
N ASN A 219 20.94 -33.29 12.16
CA ASN A 219 20.02 -33.67 13.23
C ASN A 219 20.32 -32.83 14.47
N ASP A 220 19.28 -32.24 15.05
CA ASP A 220 19.34 -31.31 16.18
C ASP A 220 19.48 -32.01 17.54
N GLN A 221 19.02 -33.25 17.64
CA GLN A 221 19.05 -34.05 18.89
C GLN A 221 20.30 -34.94 19.01
N ILE A 222 20.88 -35.36 17.89
CA ILE A 222 22.00 -36.32 17.84
C ILE A 222 23.30 -35.59 17.51
N SER A 223 24.28 -35.67 18.42
CA SER A 223 25.61 -35.06 18.26
C SER A 223 26.32 -35.55 16.99
N ALA A 224 27.08 -34.65 16.34
CA ALA A 224 27.83 -34.95 15.13
C ALA A 224 28.73 -36.20 15.27
N GLY A 225 28.76 -37.05 14.24
CA GLY A 225 29.55 -38.28 14.20
C GLY A 225 28.91 -39.52 14.84
N ARG A 226 27.70 -39.41 15.42
CA ARG A 226 26.91 -40.55 15.90
C ARG A 226 25.83 -40.98 14.90
N VAL A 227 25.42 -42.24 14.98
CA VAL A 227 24.38 -42.81 14.12
C VAL A 227 23.00 -42.24 14.45
N ILE A 228 22.27 -41.82 13.41
CA ILE A 228 20.85 -41.45 13.45
C ILE A 228 19.99 -42.71 13.29
N SER A 229 20.35 -43.56 12.33
CA SER A 229 19.67 -44.82 12.04
C SER A 229 20.60 -45.78 11.29
N PHE A 230 20.29 -47.07 11.33
CA PHE A 230 20.86 -48.05 10.41
C PHE A 230 19.77 -48.98 9.88
N GLU A 231 20.00 -49.53 8.69
CA GLU A 231 19.08 -50.45 8.01
C GLU A 231 19.87 -51.61 7.41
N ILE A 232 19.34 -52.82 7.60
CA ILE A 232 19.86 -54.06 7.01
C ILE A 232 18.73 -54.67 6.20
N ASN A 233 18.86 -54.62 4.87
CA ASN A 233 17.82 -55.05 3.93
C ASN A 233 17.78 -56.59 3.75
N ASP A 234 17.74 -57.33 4.86
CA ASP A 234 17.64 -58.78 4.93
C ASP A 234 16.84 -59.21 6.18
N ASN A 235 15.56 -59.55 5.97
CA ASN A 235 14.63 -59.93 7.05
C ASN A 235 14.98 -61.27 7.73
N THR A 236 16.04 -61.98 7.31
CA THR A 236 16.54 -63.19 7.98
C THR A 236 17.64 -62.88 9.01
N VAL A 237 18.13 -61.65 9.03
CA VAL A 237 19.14 -61.16 9.99
C VAL A 237 18.44 -60.73 11.28
N VAL A 238 18.83 -61.34 12.40
CA VAL A 238 18.40 -60.94 13.75
C VAL A 238 19.62 -60.47 14.55
N ASP A 239 20.49 -61.40 14.98
CA ASP A 239 21.67 -61.08 15.79
C ASP A 239 23.00 -61.18 15.02
N LYS A 240 22.98 -61.71 13.79
CA LYS A 240 24.19 -62.04 13.02
C LYS A 240 24.08 -61.70 11.54
N VAL A 241 25.11 -61.04 11.02
CA VAL A 241 25.29 -60.68 9.59
C VAL A 241 26.39 -61.53 8.95
N LYS A 242 26.33 -61.72 7.63
CA LYS A 242 27.45 -62.26 6.86
C LYS A 242 28.37 -61.12 6.40
N ARG A 243 29.64 -61.40 6.13
CA ARG A 243 30.60 -60.39 5.60
C ARG A 243 30.16 -59.68 4.30
N ASN A 244 29.25 -60.30 3.54
CA ASN A 244 28.66 -59.79 2.30
C ASN A 244 27.22 -59.23 2.47
N THR A 245 26.68 -59.16 3.69
CA THR A 245 25.39 -58.51 3.95
C THR A 245 25.55 -56.98 3.85
N PRO A 246 24.73 -56.27 3.04
CA PRO A 246 24.77 -54.82 2.97
C PRO A 246 24.15 -54.18 4.22
N ILE A 247 24.82 -53.16 4.75
CA ILE A 247 24.39 -52.37 5.92
C ILE A 247 24.43 -50.90 5.51
N TYR A 248 23.31 -50.20 5.68
CA TYR A 248 23.17 -48.77 5.42
C TYR A 248 23.11 -48.02 6.76
N ILE A 249 23.89 -46.96 6.92
CA ILE A 249 24.03 -46.25 8.20
C ILE A 249 23.97 -44.74 7.93
N VAL A 250 23.06 -44.05 8.59
CA VAL A 250 22.93 -42.58 8.52
C VAL A 250 23.58 -41.97 9.76
N VAL A 251 24.50 -41.03 9.58
CA VAL A 251 25.27 -40.39 10.66
C VAL A 251 24.95 -38.90 10.75
N SER A 252 24.85 -38.37 11.97
CA SER A 252 24.56 -36.97 12.22
C SER A 252 25.74 -36.04 11.88
N LYS A 253 25.44 -34.92 11.22
CA LYS A 253 26.30 -33.74 11.07
C LYS A 253 26.19 -32.76 12.26
N GLY A 254 25.32 -33.06 13.22
CA GLY A 254 24.87 -32.14 14.28
C GLY A 254 23.75 -31.21 13.79
N PRO A 255 23.35 -30.23 14.63
CA PRO A 255 22.37 -29.22 14.25
C PRO A 255 22.89 -28.37 13.07
N PRO A 256 22.00 -27.86 12.20
CA PRO A 256 22.39 -26.92 11.16
C PRO A 256 22.96 -25.64 11.80
N LYS A 257 24.15 -25.22 11.37
CA LYS A 257 24.70 -23.93 11.80
C LYS A 257 23.96 -22.81 11.08
N ILE A 258 23.16 -22.06 11.83
CA ILE A 258 22.67 -20.75 11.40
C ILE A 258 23.89 -19.83 11.36
N ILE A 259 24.22 -19.32 10.17
CA ILE A 259 25.19 -18.24 10.02
C ILE A 259 24.38 -16.95 10.10
N ALA A 260 24.47 -16.24 11.22
CA ALA A 260 23.95 -14.89 11.30
C ALA A 260 24.69 -14.03 10.27
N VAL A 261 23.95 -13.36 9.39
CA VAL A 261 24.51 -12.40 8.45
C VAL A 261 24.63 -11.09 9.20
N GLU A 262 25.82 -10.84 9.77
CA GLU A 262 26.12 -9.56 10.42
C GLU A 262 26.13 -8.43 9.38
N VAL A 263 25.40 -7.36 9.66
CA VAL A 263 25.35 -6.13 8.86
C VAL A 263 26.11 -5.03 9.59
N THR A 264 26.97 -4.30 8.88
CA THR A 264 27.65 -3.12 9.43
C THR A 264 26.71 -1.91 9.40
N ILE A 265 26.45 -1.32 10.56
CA ILE A 265 25.62 -0.12 10.70
C ILE A 265 26.38 1.13 10.18
N PRO A 266 25.84 1.88 9.20
CA PRO A 266 26.44 3.12 8.72
C PRO A 266 26.25 4.29 9.70
N ASP A 267 26.90 5.42 9.42
CA ASP A 267 26.68 6.68 10.13
C ASP A 267 25.41 7.40 9.64
N PHE A 268 24.28 7.05 10.26
CA PHE A 268 22.98 7.68 10.07
C PHE A 268 22.96 9.16 10.44
N THR A 269 23.92 9.70 11.20
CA THR A 269 23.97 11.16 11.48
C THR A 269 24.30 11.98 10.22
N THR A 270 24.91 11.33 9.21
CA THR A 270 25.20 11.93 7.90
C THR A 270 24.08 11.73 6.87
N LEU A 271 23.09 10.89 7.18
CA LEU A 271 22.01 10.49 6.27
C LEU A 271 20.68 11.18 6.64
N SER A 272 19.74 11.16 5.69
CA SER A 272 18.34 11.51 6.00
C SER A 272 17.63 10.35 6.70
N LEU A 273 16.62 10.66 7.52
CA LEU A 273 15.79 9.66 8.20
C LEU A 273 15.19 8.64 7.22
N THR A 274 14.81 9.06 6.01
CA THR A 274 14.31 8.18 4.94
C THR A 274 15.38 7.20 4.43
N GLN A 275 16.62 7.65 4.25
CA GLN A 275 17.74 6.76 3.87
C GLN A 275 18.10 5.80 5.00
N SER A 276 18.03 6.27 6.26
CA SER A 276 18.23 5.43 7.44
C SER A 276 17.17 4.33 7.51
N GLN A 277 15.90 4.68 7.28
CA GLN A 277 14.79 3.73 7.22
C GLN A 277 14.98 2.71 6.10
N GLN A 278 15.30 3.16 4.89
CA GLN A 278 15.56 2.26 3.77
C GLN A 278 16.68 1.27 4.07
N PHE A 279 17.79 1.72 4.67
CA PHE A 279 18.88 0.82 5.06
C PHE A 279 18.42 -0.21 6.10
N ALA A 280 17.63 0.19 7.09
CA ALA A 280 17.12 -0.74 8.10
C ALA A 280 16.16 -1.77 7.49
N ASP A 281 15.23 -1.33 6.64
CA ASP A 281 14.29 -2.20 5.93
C ASP A 281 15.01 -3.19 4.98
N GLU A 282 16.11 -2.77 4.33
CA GLU A 282 16.93 -3.62 3.46
C GLU A 282 17.77 -4.67 4.21
N ASN A 283 17.94 -4.52 5.53
CA ASN A 283 18.80 -5.35 6.37
C ASN A 283 18.07 -5.99 7.56
N ASP A 284 16.73 -6.01 7.52
CA ASP A 284 15.85 -6.55 8.58
C ASP A 284 16.09 -5.93 9.98
N LEU A 285 16.54 -4.68 10.07
CA LEU A 285 16.80 -3.97 11.34
C LEU A 285 15.56 -3.19 11.83
N THR A 286 15.39 -3.10 13.14
CA THR A 286 14.28 -2.34 13.76
C THR A 286 14.76 -0.93 14.15
N LEU A 287 14.19 0.12 13.55
CA LEU A 287 14.49 1.50 13.94
C LEU A 287 13.55 2.03 15.03
N VAL A 288 14.13 2.58 16.10
CA VAL A 288 13.41 3.31 17.15
C VAL A 288 13.80 4.79 17.10
N ILE A 289 12.81 5.66 16.86
CA ILE A 289 13.04 7.11 16.76
C ILE A 289 12.71 7.77 18.10
N VAL A 290 13.72 8.37 18.73
CA VAL A 290 13.58 9.19 19.94
C VAL A 290 13.75 10.65 19.57
N GLU A 291 12.81 11.51 19.94
CA GLU A 291 12.87 12.92 19.55
C GLU A 291 13.39 13.83 20.68
N GLN A 292 14.33 14.73 20.36
CA GLN A 292 14.93 15.67 21.31
C GLN A 292 15.02 17.10 20.74
N TYR A 293 14.83 18.14 21.57
CA TYR A 293 15.05 19.53 21.16
C TYR A 293 16.55 19.85 21.03
N SER A 294 16.92 20.63 20.02
CA SER A 294 18.30 21.11 19.80
C SER A 294 18.29 22.54 19.27
N ASP A 295 19.08 23.43 19.90
CA ASP A 295 19.16 24.83 19.48
C ASP A 295 20.00 25.06 18.21
N TYR A 296 20.78 24.04 17.81
CA TYR A 296 21.74 24.12 16.70
C TYR A 296 21.34 23.25 15.49
N ALA A 297 20.61 22.16 15.71
CA ALA A 297 20.21 21.25 14.64
C ALA A 297 18.77 21.53 14.16
N PRO A 298 18.52 21.68 12.85
CA PRO A 298 17.18 21.77 12.28
C PRO A 298 16.27 20.60 12.68
N SER A 299 14.95 20.77 12.58
CA SER A 299 14.01 19.68 12.81
C SER A 299 14.19 18.57 11.76
N GLY A 300 14.18 17.31 12.18
CA GLY A 300 14.38 16.14 11.33
C GLY A 300 15.85 15.71 11.15
N THR A 301 16.82 16.47 11.64
CA THR A 301 18.24 16.07 11.65
C THR A 301 18.51 15.00 12.71
N ILE A 302 19.19 13.92 12.36
CA ILE A 302 19.62 12.89 13.32
C ILE A 302 20.81 13.45 14.14
N LEU A 303 20.64 13.49 15.46
CA LEU A 303 21.60 14.01 16.43
C LEU A 303 22.62 12.95 16.87
N SER A 304 22.16 11.72 17.03
CA SER A 304 22.96 10.58 17.47
C SER A 304 22.25 9.26 17.14
N GLN A 305 23.02 8.18 17.12
CA GLN A 305 22.52 6.81 16.94
C GLN A 305 23.09 5.88 18.01
N SER A 306 22.40 4.78 18.27
CA SER A 306 22.88 3.65 19.05
C SER A 306 22.29 2.36 18.46
N PRO A 307 23.08 1.34 18.08
CA PRO A 307 24.55 1.25 18.15
C PRO A 307 25.30 2.32 17.33
N ALA A 308 26.58 2.51 17.66
CA ALA A 308 27.45 3.49 16.99
C ALA A 308 27.74 3.10 15.53
N ALA A 309 28.15 4.06 14.70
CA ALA A 309 28.56 3.79 13.33
C ALA A 309 29.72 2.76 13.27
N GLU A 310 29.76 1.98 12.18
CA GLU A 310 30.69 0.85 11.95
C GLU A 310 30.58 -0.32 12.95
N SER A 311 29.57 -0.30 13.84
CA SER A 311 29.22 -1.47 14.65
C SER A 311 28.51 -2.53 13.81
N LYS A 312 28.46 -3.76 14.32
CA LYS A 312 27.73 -4.87 13.69
C LYS A 312 26.40 -5.11 14.39
N ALA A 313 25.40 -5.46 13.62
CA ALA A 313 24.09 -5.91 14.07
C ALA A 313 23.64 -7.17 13.31
N GLU A 314 22.81 -7.98 13.95
CA GLU A 314 22.13 -9.12 13.33
C GLU A 314 20.73 -8.72 12.83
N ALA A 315 20.17 -9.50 11.91
CA ALA A 315 18.79 -9.31 11.45
C ALA A 315 17.81 -9.41 12.64
N GLY A 316 16.99 -8.38 12.83
CA GLY A 316 16.06 -8.20 13.95
C GLY A 316 16.57 -7.27 15.06
N ASP A 317 17.85 -6.86 15.07
CA ASP A 317 18.39 -5.96 16.09
C ASP A 317 17.76 -4.56 16.04
N GLU A 318 17.76 -3.88 17.20
CA GLU A 318 17.23 -2.54 17.35
C GLU A 318 18.31 -1.46 17.20
N VAL A 319 18.04 -0.45 16.37
CA VAL A 319 18.84 0.77 16.23
C VAL A 319 17.99 1.97 16.68
N THR A 320 18.39 2.61 17.77
CA THR A 320 17.79 3.86 18.24
C THR A 320 18.44 5.06 17.53
N LEU A 321 17.63 5.90 16.88
CA LEU A 321 18.03 7.20 16.33
C LEU A 321 17.45 8.33 17.18
N THR A 322 18.31 9.23 17.67
CA THR A 322 17.86 10.46 18.32
C THR A 322 17.72 11.56 17.28
N VAL A 323 16.51 12.08 17.07
CA VAL A 323 16.18 13.04 16.01
C VAL A 323 15.83 14.40 16.61
N SER A 324 16.33 15.46 15.99
CA SER A 324 16.06 16.84 16.41
C SER A 324 14.61 17.25 16.13
N LYS A 325 13.94 17.82 17.14
CA LYS A 325 12.68 18.58 17.01
C LYS A 325 12.89 20.05 16.64
N GLY A 326 14.14 20.44 16.35
CA GLY A 326 14.55 21.83 16.26
C GLY A 326 14.66 22.51 17.62
N ARG A 327 14.80 23.84 17.60
CA ARG A 327 14.94 24.68 18.80
C ARG A 327 13.67 24.62 19.65
N LYS A 328 13.83 24.61 20.98
CA LYS A 328 12.70 24.72 21.91
C LYS A 328 12.22 26.17 21.99
N ILE A 329 11.10 26.48 21.34
CA ILE A 329 10.47 27.80 21.40
C ILE A 329 9.45 27.81 22.55
N LEU A 330 9.55 28.79 23.44
CA LEU A 330 8.54 29.07 24.48
C LEU A 330 7.65 30.21 24.02
N ILE A 331 6.35 30.10 24.28
CA ILE A 331 5.35 31.10 23.90
C ILE A 331 5.46 32.32 24.83
N PRO A 332 5.69 33.55 24.31
CA PRO A 332 5.69 34.76 25.12
C PRO A 332 4.35 35.04 25.81
N ASP A 333 4.39 35.83 26.88
CA ASP A 333 3.22 36.53 27.38
C ASP A 333 2.96 37.78 26.52
N PHE A 334 1.91 37.75 25.71
CA PHE A 334 1.53 38.88 24.85
C PHE A 334 0.71 39.95 25.58
N SER A 335 0.41 39.78 26.88
CA SER A 335 -0.40 40.72 27.67
C SER A 335 0.18 42.15 27.75
N ALA A 336 1.51 42.26 27.69
CA ALA A 336 2.24 43.53 27.70
C ALA A 336 2.51 44.11 26.30
N TYR A 337 2.13 43.40 25.22
CA TYR A 337 2.47 43.77 23.85
C TYR A 337 1.31 44.51 23.17
N SER A 338 1.64 45.54 22.38
CA SER A 338 0.71 46.08 21.39
C SER A 338 0.61 45.12 20.21
N GLN A 339 -0.46 45.20 19.42
CA GLN A 339 -0.66 44.37 18.22
C GLN A 339 0.56 44.38 17.29
N GLN A 340 1.11 45.56 16.97
CA GLN A 340 2.31 45.69 16.15
C GLN A 340 3.54 45.05 16.80
N ARG A 341 3.78 45.27 18.10
CA ARG A 341 4.93 44.70 18.81
C ARG A 341 4.83 43.17 18.92
N ALA A 342 3.61 42.65 19.08
CA ALA A 342 3.33 41.22 19.11
C ALA A 342 3.65 40.57 17.77
N ALA A 343 3.30 41.21 16.64
CA ALA A 343 3.65 40.73 15.31
C ALA A 343 5.17 40.64 15.10
N THR A 344 5.93 41.68 15.50
CA THR A 344 7.40 41.66 15.42
C THR A 344 8.00 40.55 16.29
N ALA A 345 7.61 40.46 17.56
CA ALA A 345 8.15 39.47 18.49
C ALA A 345 7.78 38.02 18.12
N ALA A 346 6.61 37.80 17.54
CA ALA A 346 6.23 36.51 16.99
C ALA A 346 7.09 36.13 15.78
N ALA A 347 7.31 37.06 14.84
CA ALA A 347 8.13 36.84 13.66
C ALA A 347 9.61 36.54 14.02
N GLU A 348 10.19 37.25 14.99
CA GLU A 348 11.55 36.99 15.50
C GLU A 348 11.72 35.57 16.06
N LEU A 349 10.66 35.01 16.65
CA LEU A 349 10.63 33.65 17.20
C LEU A 349 10.17 32.57 16.21
N GLY A 350 9.72 32.95 15.00
CA GLY A 350 9.13 32.01 14.03
C GLY A 350 7.74 31.49 14.44
N LEU A 351 7.00 32.25 15.27
CA LEU A 351 5.65 31.92 15.71
C LEU A 351 4.61 32.36 14.67
N SER A 352 3.80 31.43 14.19
CA SER A 352 2.62 31.73 13.37
C SER A 352 1.53 32.33 14.25
N ILE A 353 1.19 33.60 14.04
CA ILE A 353 0.11 34.28 14.78
C ILE A 353 -1.07 34.68 13.89
N THR A 354 -2.27 34.67 14.45
CA THR A 354 -3.47 35.31 13.89
C THR A 354 -3.96 36.36 14.86
N GLN A 355 -4.10 37.61 14.40
CA GLN A 355 -4.54 38.72 15.25
C GLN A 355 -5.99 39.07 14.94
N THR A 356 -6.85 39.11 15.96
CA THR A 356 -8.26 39.51 15.83
C THR A 356 -8.61 40.57 16.85
N GLU A 357 -9.65 41.36 16.57
CA GLU A 357 -10.13 42.40 17.47
C GLU A 357 -11.59 42.18 17.86
N LYS A 358 -11.92 42.42 19.12
CA LYS A 358 -13.27 42.30 19.67
C LYS A 358 -13.60 43.46 20.60
N TYR A 359 -14.85 43.90 20.58
CA TYR A 359 -15.38 44.84 21.57
C TYR A 359 -15.32 44.22 22.96
N SER A 360 -14.94 45.01 23.97
CA SER A 360 -14.81 44.53 25.35
C SER A 360 -14.80 45.68 26.35
N GLY A 361 -14.84 45.38 27.65
CA GLY A 361 -14.70 46.38 28.71
C GLY A 361 -13.30 47.01 28.85
N ARG A 362 -12.27 46.53 28.13
CA ARG A 362 -10.92 47.11 28.17
C ARG A 362 -10.77 48.26 27.17
N SER A 363 -9.86 49.21 27.42
CA SER A 363 -9.54 50.26 26.44
C SER A 363 -9.05 49.70 25.12
N ALA A 364 -9.28 50.41 24.02
CA ALA A 364 -8.86 50.01 22.68
C ALA A 364 -7.35 49.68 22.59
N GLY A 365 -6.99 48.73 21.74
CA GLY A 365 -5.62 48.24 21.54
C GLY A 365 -5.03 47.41 22.69
N LYS A 366 -5.78 47.15 23.78
CA LYS A 366 -5.32 46.27 24.86
C LYS A 366 -5.59 44.81 24.53
N PHE A 367 -4.60 43.96 24.83
CA PHE A 367 -4.71 42.51 24.78
C PHE A 367 -5.91 41.99 25.60
N LEU A 368 -6.55 40.93 25.12
CA LEU A 368 -7.65 40.22 25.79
C LEU A 368 -7.27 38.78 26.12
N SER A 369 -6.76 38.04 25.15
CA SER A 369 -6.44 36.62 25.30
C SER A 369 -5.47 36.13 24.23
N GLN A 370 -4.74 35.07 24.54
CA GLN A 370 -3.98 34.25 23.59
C GLN A 370 -4.50 32.81 23.64
N SER A 371 -4.54 32.11 22.50
CA SER A 371 -5.06 30.73 22.44
C SER A 371 -4.15 29.71 23.15
N LEU A 372 -2.83 29.92 23.10
CA LEU A 372 -1.83 29.05 23.73
C LEU A 372 -1.21 29.76 24.95
N ALA A 373 -1.02 29.01 26.04
CA ALA A 373 -0.59 29.57 27.31
C ALA A 373 0.85 30.14 27.25
N ALA A 374 1.07 31.29 27.90
CA ALA A 374 2.41 31.85 28.05
C ALA A 374 3.33 30.87 28.80
N GLY A 375 4.56 30.71 28.32
CA GLY A 375 5.54 29.75 28.85
C GLY A 375 5.34 28.29 28.40
N SER A 376 4.28 27.95 27.66
CA SER A 376 4.19 26.63 27.03
C SER A 376 5.18 26.49 25.88
N ILE A 377 5.50 25.25 25.50
CA ILE A 377 6.29 24.97 24.30
C ILE A 377 5.39 25.19 23.08
N TYR A 378 5.93 25.83 22.04
CA TYR A 378 5.28 25.94 20.73
C TYR A 378 5.63 24.75 19.85
N THR A 379 4.63 24.17 19.17
CA THR A 379 4.83 23.09 18.19
C THR A 379 4.80 23.68 16.79
N ALA A 380 5.70 23.23 15.90
CA ALA A 380 5.70 23.68 14.53
C ALA A 380 4.38 23.30 13.83
N GLY A 381 3.66 24.31 13.32
CA GLY A 381 2.33 24.16 12.72
C GLY A 381 1.18 24.70 13.58
N ASP A 382 1.40 24.94 14.88
CA ASP A 382 0.43 25.62 15.73
C ASP A 382 0.19 27.06 15.25
N VAL A 383 -1.06 27.55 15.37
CA VAL A 383 -1.40 28.97 15.11
C VAL A 383 -1.83 29.62 16.42
N LEU A 384 -1.08 30.64 16.83
CA LEU A 384 -1.34 31.40 18.05
C LEU A 384 -2.30 32.56 17.76
N GLU A 385 -3.55 32.42 18.18
CA GLU A 385 -4.54 33.47 18.08
C GLU A 385 -4.34 34.49 19.20
N LEU A 386 -4.18 35.77 18.85
CA LEU A 386 -4.10 36.89 19.77
C LEU A 386 -5.32 37.79 19.57
N VAL A 387 -6.07 38.03 20.65
CA VAL A 387 -7.28 38.85 20.61
C VAL A 387 -7.02 40.19 21.30
N TYR A 388 -7.35 41.29 20.63
CA TYR A 388 -7.22 42.66 21.14
C TYR A 388 -8.58 43.35 21.28
N SER A 389 -8.63 44.39 22.11
CA SER A 389 -9.85 45.17 22.37
C SER A 389 -10.07 46.26 21.32
N LEU A 390 -11.26 46.32 20.74
CA LEU A 390 -11.76 47.49 20.00
C LEU A 390 -12.19 48.64 20.92
N GLY A 391 -12.19 48.42 22.24
CA GLY A 391 -12.76 49.33 23.24
C GLY A 391 -14.18 48.96 23.65
N ASN A 392 -14.73 49.77 24.55
CA ASN A 392 -16.10 49.64 25.07
C ASN A 392 -17.09 50.62 24.45
N GLN A 393 -16.68 51.37 23.42
CA GLN A 393 -17.45 52.43 22.78
C GLN A 393 -17.72 52.10 21.30
N ILE A 394 -18.95 52.32 20.86
CA ILE A 394 -19.44 52.07 19.51
C ILE A 394 -20.10 53.34 19.00
N VAL A 395 -19.69 53.83 17.83
CA VAL A 395 -20.40 54.92 17.15
C VAL A 395 -21.67 54.34 16.54
N LEU A 396 -22.84 54.73 17.04
CA LEU A 396 -24.14 54.31 16.53
C LEU A 396 -24.66 55.31 15.49
N PRO A 397 -24.79 54.91 14.20
CA PRO A 397 -25.40 55.75 13.16
C PRO A 397 -26.87 56.07 13.44
N SER A 398 -27.43 56.99 12.65
CA SER A 398 -28.88 57.13 12.52
C SER A 398 -29.36 56.29 11.35
N PHE A 399 -30.29 55.38 11.63
CA PHE A 399 -31.00 54.54 10.66
C PHE A 399 -32.42 55.07 10.38
N VAL A 400 -32.78 56.24 10.92
CA VAL A 400 -34.08 56.90 10.61
C VAL A 400 -34.18 57.13 9.11
N GLY A 401 -35.29 56.71 8.51
CA GLY A 401 -35.51 56.71 7.06
C GLY A 401 -35.01 55.45 6.32
N GLN A 402 -34.22 54.59 6.96
CA GLN A 402 -33.78 53.31 6.41
C GLN A 402 -34.73 52.16 6.79
N THR A 403 -34.51 50.97 6.22
CA THR A 403 -35.25 49.76 6.61
C THR A 403 -34.73 49.21 7.95
N ARG A 404 -35.60 48.48 8.65
CA ARG A 404 -35.21 47.68 9.83
C ARG A 404 -33.99 46.77 9.57
N ASP A 405 -33.94 46.15 8.40
CA ASP A 405 -32.90 45.17 8.08
C ASP A 405 -31.49 45.80 8.08
N ALA A 406 -31.37 47.10 7.80
CA ALA A 406 -30.10 47.82 7.84
C ALA A 406 -29.52 47.93 9.26
N ILE A 407 -30.34 48.23 10.27
CA ILE A 407 -29.87 48.29 11.67
C ILE A 407 -29.67 46.89 12.25
N ASP A 408 -30.52 45.92 11.90
CA ASP A 408 -30.38 44.53 12.35
C ASP A 408 -29.08 43.91 11.77
N ALA A 409 -28.75 44.16 10.50
CA ALA A 409 -27.49 43.71 9.88
C ALA A 409 -26.25 44.38 10.49
N TRP A 410 -26.28 45.71 10.71
CA TRP A 410 -25.20 46.44 11.37
C TRP A 410 -24.98 45.95 12.81
N ALA A 411 -26.04 45.74 13.57
CA ALA A 411 -25.95 45.22 14.93
C ALA A 411 -25.40 43.78 14.94
N LEU A 412 -25.79 42.93 13.98
CA LEU A 412 -25.27 41.58 13.82
C LEU A 412 -23.76 41.57 13.52
N GLU A 413 -23.27 42.45 12.64
CA GLU A 413 -21.84 42.56 12.33
C GLU A 413 -21.03 42.92 13.59
N LEU A 414 -21.45 43.94 14.34
CA LEU A 414 -20.75 44.32 15.56
C LEU A 414 -20.89 43.26 16.67
N ASN A 415 -22.02 42.56 16.73
CA ASN A 415 -22.24 41.46 17.68
C ASN A 415 -21.34 40.26 17.39
N SER A 416 -21.03 39.96 16.12
CA SER A 416 -20.01 38.96 15.76
C SER A 416 -18.61 39.32 16.31
N LYS A 417 -18.33 40.62 16.46
CA LYS A 417 -17.13 41.19 17.08
C LYS A 417 -17.28 41.42 18.59
N GLY A 418 -18.34 40.90 19.25
CA GLY A 418 -18.53 40.95 20.70
C GLY A 418 -19.28 42.18 21.25
N ALA A 419 -19.92 43.00 20.41
CA ALA A 419 -20.59 44.22 20.86
C ALA A 419 -21.86 44.00 21.73
N ALA A 420 -22.54 42.85 21.58
CA ALA A 420 -23.75 42.45 22.31
C ALA A 420 -24.94 43.45 22.29
N LEU A 421 -25.04 44.28 21.24
CA LEU A 421 -26.12 45.24 21.02
C LEU A 421 -27.49 44.55 20.87
N VAL A 422 -28.53 45.20 21.41
CA VAL A 422 -29.92 44.70 21.38
C VAL A 422 -30.82 45.72 20.69
N VAL A 423 -31.44 45.36 19.56
CA VAL A 423 -32.44 46.19 18.89
C VAL A 423 -33.83 45.83 19.41
N LYS A 424 -34.53 46.79 20.01
CA LYS A 424 -35.93 46.66 20.47
C LYS A 424 -36.85 47.39 19.50
N THR A 425 -37.70 46.65 18.82
CA THR A 425 -38.61 47.18 17.81
C THR A 425 -40.01 47.40 18.37
N THR A 426 -40.56 48.57 18.09
CA THR A 426 -41.99 48.91 18.19
C THR A 426 -42.52 49.24 16.80
N SER A 427 -43.82 49.13 16.57
CA SER A 427 -44.44 49.49 15.29
C SER A 427 -45.53 50.53 15.51
N THR A 428 -45.70 51.45 14.57
CA THR A 428 -46.80 52.41 14.57
C THR A 428 -47.33 52.67 13.15
N GLN A 429 -48.55 53.19 13.08
CA GLN A 429 -49.13 53.73 11.86
C GLN A 429 -48.32 54.96 11.41
N ASN A 430 -47.88 54.99 10.15
CA ASN A 430 -47.22 56.13 9.53
C ASN A 430 -47.28 56.02 7.99
N SER A 431 -47.14 57.13 7.27
CA SER A 431 -47.16 57.17 5.79
C SER A 431 -45.84 56.74 5.11
N ALA A 432 -44.81 56.37 5.88
CA ALA A 432 -43.61 55.74 5.35
C ALA A 432 -43.87 54.28 4.93
N ALA A 433 -43.06 53.77 3.99
CA ALA A 433 -43.12 52.38 3.56
C ALA A 433 -42.97 51.40 4.75
N LYS A 434 -43.52 50.20 4.60
CA LYS A 434 -43.50 49.16 5.65
C LYS A 434 -42.07 48.84 6.07
N ASN A 435 -41.86 48.64 7.37
CA ASN A 435 -40.55 48.38 8.00
C ASN A 435 -39.52 49.53 7.90
N THR A 436 -39.87 50.72 7.38
CA THR A 436 -39.02 51.91 7.50
C THR A 436 -38.95 52.39 8.94
N ILE A 437 -37.75 52.67 9.45
CA ILE A 437 -37.51 53.22 10.79
C ILE A 437 -37.91 54.70 10.79
N ILE A 438 -38.86 55.06 11.64
CA ILE A 438 -39.36 56.43 11.79
C ILE A 438 -38.76 57.15 13.00
N TYR A 439 -38.29 56.38 13.99
CA TYR A 439 -37.72 56.87 15.23
C TYR A 439 -36.66 55.88 15.73
N GLN A 440 -35.59 56.41 16.31
CA GLN A 440 -34.51 55.63 16.90
C GLN A 440 -33.99 56.35 18.15
N ASN A 441 -33.74 55.59 19.22
CA ASN A 441 -33.14 56.09 20.45
C ASN A 441 -32.21 55.04 21.10
N PRO A 442 -30.93 55.35 21.35
CA PRO A 442 -30.20 56.55 20.89
C PRO A 442 -29.94 56.53 19.38
N ALA A 443 -29.70 57.70 18.78
CA ALA A 443 -29.35 57.86 17.37
C ALA A 443 -28.20 58.87 17.20
N GLY A 444 -27.24 58.58 16.31
CA GLY A 444 -26.12 59.48 16.01
C GLY A 444 -25.20 59.78 17.21
N LYS A 445 -25.00 58.80 18.11
CA LYS A 445 -24.25 58.96 19.37
C LYS A 445 -23.30 57.79 19.60
N THR A 446 -22.28 58.00 20.42
CA THR A 446 -21.48 56.88 20.94
C THR A 446 -22.26 56.16 22.03
N VAL A 447 -22.36 54.84 21.92
CA VAL A 447 -22.99 53.94 22.90
C VAL A 447 -21.96 52.97 23.49
N GLY A 448 -22.29 52.38 24.63
CA GLY A 448 -21.48 51.29 25.20
C GLY A 448 -21.71 49.96 24.47
N ILE A 449 -20.83 48.99 24.72
CA ILE A 449 -21.16 47.58 24.50
C ILE A 449 -22.40 47.18 25.31
N SER A 450 -23.14 46.18 24.82
CA SER A 450 -24.42 45.73 25.38
C SER A 450 -25.54 46.79 25.39
N ALA A 451 -25.40 47.87 24.60
CA ALA A 451 -26.43 48.91 24.52
C ALA A 451 -27.74 48.39 23.89
N THR A 452 -28.86 48.83 24.45
CA THR A 452 -30.19 48.64 23.86
C THR A 452 -30.54 49.84 23.00
N ILE A 453 -30.90 49.59 21.74
CA ILE A 453 -31.35 50.58 20.77
C ILE A 453 -32.84 50.36 20.55
N GLN A 454 -33.65 51.37 20.86
CA GLN A 454 -35.09 51.33 20.61
C GLN A 454 -35.37 51.93 19.24
N ILE A 455 -36.12 51.21 18.40
CA ILE A 455 -36.61 51.71 17.12
C ILE A 455 -38.14 51.64 17.06
N THR A 456 -38.73 52.56 16.32
CA THR A 456 -40.13 52.47 15.89
C THR A 456 -40.15 52.38 14.38
N VAL A 457 -40.84 51.37 13.84
CA VAL A 457 -41.00 51.15 12.39
C VAL A 457 -42.43 51.45 11.93
N SER A 458 -42.57 51.85 10.67
CA SER A 458 -43.86 52.02 10.01
C SER A 458 -44.53 50.66 9.73
N LEU A 459 -45.83 50.57 10.02
CA LEU A 459 -46.67 49.44 9.58
C LEU A 459 -46.89 49.40 8.05
N GLY A 460 -46.59 50.49 7.35
CA GLY A 460 -46.82 50.68 5.91
C GLY A 460 -47.84 51.76 5.63
N ARG A 461 -47.94 52.19 4.36
CA ARG A 461 -48.95 53.18 3.96
C ARG A 461 -50.35 52.59 4.13
N THR A 462 -51.30 53.45 4.47
CA THR A 462 -52.72 53.10 4.40
C THR A 462 -53.14 52.91 2.95
N VAL A 463 -53.83 51.83 2.65
CA VAL A 463 -54.49 51.55 1.37
C VAL A 463 -55.94 51.15 1.63
N PHE A 464 -56.83 51.51 0.72
CA PHE A 464 -58.25 51.15 0.83
C PHE A 464 -58.49 49.78 0.20
N VAL A 465 -59.26 48.93 0.86
CA VAL A 465 -59.64 47.62 0.35
C VAL A 465 -60.46 47.78 -0.94
N PRO A 466 -60.04 47.17 -2.07
CA PRO A 466 -60.81 47.19 -3.31
C PRO A 466 -62.10 46.36 -3.17
N ASP A 467 -63.07 46.64 -4.04
CA ASP A 467 -64.21 45.73 -4.22
C ASP A 467 -63.81 44.59 -5.16
N LEU A 468 -63.81 43.36 -4.64
CA LEU A 468 -63.41 42.14 -5.34
C LEU A 468 -64.55 41.11 -5.39
N VAL A 469 -65.78 41.51 -5.06
CA VAL A 469 -66.96 40.63 -5.05
C VAL A 469 -68.06 41.23 -5.93
N ALA A 470 -68.38 40.55 -7.02
CA ALA A 470 -69.46 40.99 -7.90
C ALA A 470 -70.85 40.86 -7.22
N PRO A 471 -71.86 41.63 -7.65
CA PRO A 471 -73.26 41.39 -7.28
C PRO A 471 -73.70 39.95 -7.58
N GLU A 472 -74.58 39.39 -6.75
CA GLU A 472 -75.08 38.03 -6.96
C GLU A 472 -75.91 37.94 -8.26
N GLY A 473 -75.62 36.93 -9.09
CA GLY A 473 -76.28 36.75 -10.39
C GLY A 473 -75.67 37.55 -11.56
N SER A 474 -74.58 38.28 -11.35
CA SER A 474 -73.78 38.90 -12.43
C SER A 474 -73.28 37.88 -13.46
N GLY A 475 -72.99 38.35 -14.67
CA GLY A 475 -72.25 37.59 -15.68
C GLY A 475 -70.73 37.69 -15.48
N TYR A 476 -69.98 37.03 -16.37
CA TYR A 476 -68.51 37.08 -16.36
C TYR A 476 -67.92 38.44 -16.74
N ASP A 477 -68.74 39.31 -17.35
CA ASP A 477 -68.44 40.71 -17.64
C ASP A 477 -68.14 41.53 -16.39
N LEU A 478 -68.81 41.22 -15.27
CA LEU A 478 -68.60 41.86 -13.96
C LEU A 478 -67.91 40.95 -12.93
N ALA A 479 -67.84 39.64 -13.19
CA ALA A 479 -67.23 38.69 -12.26
C ALA A 479 -65.72 38.92 -12.06
N ILE A 480 -65.32 39.08 -10.81
CA ILE A 480 -63.90 39.13 -10.42
C ILE A 480 -63.39 37.69 -10.24
N THR A 481 -62.50 37.29 -11.14
CA THR A 481 -61.79 36.01 -11.07
C THR A 481 -60.53 36.12 -10.21
N ARG A 482 -59.93 34.98 -9.87
CA ARG A 482 -58.64 34.93 -9.16
C ARG A 482 -57.58 35.82 -9.81
N ASP A 483 -57.46 35.80 -11.14
CA ASP A 483 -56.41 36.52 -11.86
C ASP A 483 -56.66 38.04 -11.84
N LYS A 484 -57.92 38.47 -12.10
CA LYS A 484 -58.35 39.87 -11.95
C LYS A 484 -58.06 40.39 -10.52
N ALA A 485 -58.34 39.60 -9.49
CA ALA A 485 -58.07 39.97 -8.10
C ALA A 485 -56.58 39.99 -7.73
N MET A 486 -55.74 39.10 -8.30
CA MET A 486 -54.28 39.15 -8.10
C MET A 486 -53.70 40.44 -8.66
N GLU A 487 -54.14 40.89 -9.83
CA GLU A 487 -53.69 42.15 -10.44
C GLU A 487 -54.09 43.36 -9.60
N ILE A 488 -55.37 43.46 -9.20
CA ILE A 488 -55.87 44.57 -8.37
C ILE A 488 -55.14 44.60 -7.01
N CYS A 489 -54.95 43.44 -6.36
CA CYS A 489 -54.22 43.38 -5.10
C CYS A 489 -52.74 43.78 -5.26
N ALA A 490 -52.07 43.35 -6.33
CA ALA A 490 -50.68 43.70 -6.61
C ALA A 490 -50.48 45.21 -6.80
N GLN A 491 -51.38 45.90 -7.51
CA GLN A 491 -51.32 47.36 -7.67
C GLN A 491 -51.41 48.13 -6.34
N LEU A 492 -52.09 47.55 -5.34
CA LEU A 492 -52.31 48.13 -4.01
C LEU A 492 -51.35 47.56 -2.94
N ASN A 493 -50.37 46.74 -3.32
CA ASN A 493 -49.49 45.99 -2.42
C ASN A 493 -50.24 45.10 -1.40
N ILE A 494 -51.46 44.66 -1.69
CA ILE A 494 -52.25 43.77 -0.84
C ILE A 494 -51.86 42.31 -1.13
N ILE A 495 -51.82 41.45 -0.12
CA ILE A 495 -51.49 40.02 -0.28
C ILE A 495 -52.79 39.19 -0.30
N PRO A 496 -53.28 38.72 -1.48
CA PRO A 496 -54.49 37.92 -1.54
C PRO A 496 -54.24 36.48 -1.09
N VAL A 497 -55.10 35.97 -0.20
CA VAL A 497 -55.08 34.58 0.26
C VAL A 497 -56.33 33.87 -0.26
N PHE A 498 -56.17 33.07 -1.31
CA PHE A 498 -57.28 32.41 -1.99
C PHE A 498 -57.70 31.11 -1.29
N VAL A 499 -59.00 30.95 -1.06
CA VAL A 499 -59.62 29.75 -0.49
C VAL A 499 -60.68 29.22 -1.44
N SER A 500 -60.58 27.96 -1.85
CA SER A 500 -61.57 27.30 -2.71
C SER A 500 -62.79 26.86 -1.90
N GLU A 501 -63.95 27.46 -2.15
CA GLU A 501 -65.20 27.13 -1.44
C GLU A 501 -66.39 27.36 -2.38
N SER A 502 -67.18 26.31 -2.64
CA SER A 502 -68.32 26.39 -3.55
C SER A 502 -69.52 27.11 -2.92
N LYS A 503 -70.15 27.98 -3.70
CA LYS A 503 -71.33 28.76 -3.29
C LYS A 503 -72.40 28.70 -4.38
N THR A 504 -73.60 28.29 -4.02
CA THR A 504 -74.78 28.33 -4.92
C THR A 504 -75.08 29.78 -5.32
N GLY A 505 -75.47 30.01 -6.57
CA GLY A 505 -75.75 31.35 -7.10
C GLY A 505 -74.51 32.14 -7.57
N ARG A 506 -73.32 31.50 -7.57
CA ARG A 506 -72.05 32.12 -7.98
C ARG A 506 -71.42 31.36 -9.15
N LEU A 507 -70.81 32.07 -10.07
CA LEU A 507 -70.20 31.52 -11.28
C LEU A 507 -68.94 30.70 -10.95
N PRO A 508 -68.60 29.66 -11.72
CA PRO A 508 -67.30 28.98 -11.61
C PRO A 508 -66.12 29.96 -11.78
N GLY A 509 -65.18 29.97 -10.85
CA GLY A 509 -64.02 30.89 -10.84
C GLY A 509 -64.27 32.26 -10.18
N GLU A 510 -65.51 32.62 -9.86
CA GLU A 510 -65.88 33.91 -9.23
C GLU A 510 -65.47 33.96 -7.75
N ILE A 511 -64.93 35.11 -7.33
CA ILE A 511 -64.75 35.48 -5.92
C ILE A 511 -66.07 36.00 -5.36
N TRP A 512 -66.60 35.31 -4.35
CA TRP A 512 -67.90 35.61 -3.76
C TRP A 512 -67.82 36.16 -2.32
N TYR A 513 -66.62 36.19 -1.75
CA TYR A 513 -66.36 36.73 -0.41
C TYR A 513 -64.94 37.29 -0.30
N GLN A 514 -64.83 38.42 0.39
CA GLN A 514 -63.58 39.02 0.86
C GLN A 514 -63.65 39.25 2.37
N SER A 515 -62.52 39.13 3.07
CA SER A 515 -62.49 39.20 4.54
C SER A 515 -62.55 40.61 5.15
N ALA A 516 -62.34 41.65 4.35
CA ALA A 516 -62.43 43.05 4.74
C ALA A 516 -63.39 43.77 3.78
N ALA A 517 -64.15 44.75 4.26
CA ALA A 517 -65.18 45.40 3.46
C ALA A 517 -64.56 46.30 2.37
N PRO A 518 -65.20 46.47 1.19
CA PRO A 518 -64.76 47.47 0.22
C PRO A 518 -64.70 48.86 0.85
N GLY A 519 -63.60 49.59 0.64
CA GLY A 519 -63.33 50.88 1.25
C GLY A 519 -62.83 50.84 2.71
N GLU A 520 -62.63 49.67 3.32
CA GLU A 520 -61.99 49.54 4.62
C GLU A 520 -60.50 49.96 4.55
N GLU A 521 -60.00 50.66 5.58
CA GLU A 521 -58.58 51.06 5.65
C GLU A 521 -57.72 49.90 6.15
N ILE A 522 -56.79 49.44 5.30
CA ILE A 522 -55.75 48.46 5.65
C ILE A 522 -54.36 49.02 5.34
N TYR A 523 -53.30 48.23 5.56
CA TYR A 523 -51.92 48.62 5.27
C TYR A 523 -51.36 47.87 4.07
N GLU A 524 -50.41 48.48 3.37
CA GLU A 524 -49.58 47.77 2.39
C GLU A 524 -49.01 46.47 3.01
N ASN A 525 -49.08 45.38 2.26
CA ASN A 525 -48.69 44.03 2.66
C ASN A 525 -49.51 43.45 3.83
N SER A 526 -50.76 43.92 4.03
CA SER A 526 -51.78 43.16 4.77
C SER A 526 -52.34 42.03 3.92
N THR A 527 -52.79 40.95 4.58
CA THR A 527 -53.43 39.80 3.92
C THR A 527 -54.94 40.01 3.77
N LEU A 528 -55.47 39.76 2.57
CA LEU A 528 -56.91 39.79 2.28
C LEU A 528 -57.35 38.37 1.88
N THR A 529 -58.21 37.74 2.67
CA THR A 529 -58.70 36.38 2.37
C THR A 529 -59.88 36.45 1.40
N LEU A 530 -59.75 35.78 0.26
CA LEU A 530 -60.70 35.77 -0.84
C LEU A 530 -61.22 34.34 -1.06
N LYS A 531 -62.53 34.12 -0.96
CA LYS A 531 -63.13 32.81 -1.26
C LYS A 531 -63.67 32.81 -2.69
N TYR A 532 -63.32 31.78 -3.45
CA TYR A 532 -63.74 31.62 -4.84
C TYR A 532 -64.42 30.28 -5.08
N ASN A 533 -65.40 30.27 -5.98
CA ASN A 533 -66.06 29.06 -6.42
C ASN A 533 -65.15 28.29 -7.40
N PRO A 534 -64.85 26.99 -7.23
CA PRO A 534 -63.98 26.24 -8.14
C PRO A 534 -64.46 26.23 -9.60
N ALA A 535 -63.54 26.48 -10.54
CA ALA A 535 -63.80 26.55 -11.98
C ALA A 535 -63.90 25.15 -12.65
N ASN A 536 -64.78 24.29 -12.13
CA ASN A 536 -64.82 22.86 -12.47
C ASN A 536 -65.83 22.50 -13.57
N VAL A 537 -66.35 23.48 -14.32
CA VAL A 537 -67.41 23.30 -15.33
C VAL A 537 -66.88 23.69 -16.71
N THR A 538 -67.15 22.87 -17.72
CA THR A 538 -66.71 23.08 -19.10
C THR A 538 -67.87 23.31 -20.07
N LEU A 539 -67.61 24.07 -21.13
CA LEU A 539 -68.52 24.36 -22.24
C LEU A 539 -67.82 24.03 -23.57
N ASP A 540 -68.50 23.31 -24.45
CA ASP A 540 -68.11 23.24 -25.86
C ASP A 540 -68.57 24.52 -26.57
N ILE A 541 -67.63 25.27 -27.15
CA ILE A 541 -67.90 26.57 -27.78
C ILE A 541 -68.86 26.40 -28.98
N PRO A 542 -70.04 27.06 -28.97
CA PRO A 542 -70.91 27.10 -30.14
C PRO A 542 -70.26 27.86 -31.32
N ASP A 543 -70.83 27.65 -32.50
CA ASP A 543 -70.68 28.61 -33.59
C ASP A 543 -71.66 29.77 -33.36
N PHE A 544 -71.14 30.95 -33.06
CA PHE A 544 -71.92 32.18 -32.86
C PHE A 544 -72.15 32.94 -34.17
N THR A 545 -71.59 32.49 -35.29
CA THR A 545 -71.66 33.17 -36.58
C THR A 545 -73.12 33.34 -37.04
N GLY A 546 -73.49 34.57 -37.42
CA GLY A 546 -74.84 34.90 -37.86
C GLY A 546 -75.86 35.14 -36.75
N MET A 547 -75.50 34.98 -35.48
CA MET A 547 -76.29 35.40 -34.32
C MET A 547 -76.03 36.88 -33.99
N THR A 548 -77.01 37.56 -33.42
CA THR A 548 -76.86 38.92 -32.86
C THR A 548 -76.32 38.88 -31.42
N PRO A 549 -75.67 39.93 -30.92
CA PRO A 549 -75.26 40.02 -29.51
C PRO A 549 -76.41 39.81 -28.53
N GLU A 550 -77.60 40.32 -28.84
CA GLU A 550 -78.80 40.16 -28.01
C GLU A 550 -79.24 38.70 -27.89
N GLU A 551 -79.25 37.94 -28.99
CA GLU A 551 -79.58 36.50 -28.97
C GLU A 551 -78.57 35.68 -28.15
N ILE A 552 -77.27 36.03 -28.23
CA ILE A 552 -76.19 35.36 -27.50
C ILE A 552 -76.31 35.63 -25.99
N LEU A 553 -76.60 36.86 -25.60
CA LEU A 553 -76.84 37.24 -24.21
C LEU A 553 -78.14 36.64 -23.66
N ALA A 554 -79.23 36.65 -24.44
CA ALA A 554 -80.50 36.03 -24.08
C ALA A 554 -80.42 34.50 -23.92
N ALA A 555 -79.53 33.84 -24.65
CA ALA A 555 -79.19 32.42 -24.47
C ALA A 555 -78.30 32.13 -23.23
N GLY A 556 -77.99 33.17 -22.43
CA GLY A 556 -77.30 33.05 -21.14
C GLY A 556 -75.80 32.76 -21.27
N TYR A 557 -75.17 33.01 -22.42
CA TYR A 557 -73.73 32.76 -22.58
C TYR A 557 -72.85 33.73 -21.77
N SER A 558 -73.35 34.89 -21.35
CA SER A 558 -72.67 35.79 -20.39
C SER A 558 -72.45 35.17 -19.01
N GLN A 559 -73.21 34.13 -18.63
CA GLN A 559 -73.01 33.35 -17.41
C GLN A 559 -72.13 32.10 -17.65
N LYS A 560 -71.56 31.94 -18.85
CA LYS A 560 -70.73 30.79 -19.24
C LYS A 560 -69.36 31.21 -19.80
N LEU A 561 -69.26 32.38 -20.42
CA LEU A 561 -68.06 32.92 -21.06
C LEU A 561 -67.91 34.42 -20.71
N ASP A 562 -66.67 34.91 -20.64
CA ASP A 562 -66.38 36.35 -20.56
C ASP A 562 -66.38 36.90 -22.00
N ILE A 563 -67.53 37.41 -22.45
CA ILE A 563 -67.78 37.76 -23.86
C ILE A 563 -67.49 39.24 -24.10
N GLN A 564 -66.55 39.52 -24.99
CA GLN A 564 -66.29 40.86 -25.49
C GLN A 564 -66.76 41.01 -26.93
N PHE A 565 -67.68 41.95 -27.18
CA PHE A 565 -68.11 42.28 -28.54
C PHE A 565 -67.24 43.42 -29.10
N ILE A 566 -66.62 43.20 -30.25
CA ILE A 566 -65.89 44.23 -31.01
C ILE A 566 -66.57 44.45 -32.37
N GLN A 567 -66.44 45.65 -32.94
CA GLN A 567 -66.94 45.94 -34.28
C GLN A 567 -65.90 45.53 -35.34
N ALA A 568 -66.36 45.01 -36.47
CA ALA A 568 -65.53 44.81 -37.66
C ALA A 568 -65.23 46.15 -38.36
N ASP A 569 -64.05 46.27 -38.97
CA ASP A 569 -63.65 47.48 -39.71
C ASP A 569 -64.48 47.73 -40.98
N ILE A 570 -65.11 46.68 -41.53
CA ILE A 570 -65.84 46.70 -42.81
C ILE A 570 -67.20 46.00 -42.64
N PRO A 571 -68.31 46.56 -43.15
CA PRO A 571 -69.60 45.87 -43.19
C PRO A 571 -69.53 44.56 -44.00
N VAL A 572 -70.18 43.50 -43.51
CA VAL A 572 -70.26 42.20 -44.20
C VAL A 572 -71.69 41.96 -44.67
N GLU A 573 -71.85 41.78 -45.98
CA GLU A 573 -73.16 41.59 -46.62
C GLU A 573 -73.90 40.36 -46.04
N GLY A 574 -75.18 40.53 -45.66
CA GLY A 574 -75.98 39.50 -45.00
C GLY A 574 -75.78 39.35 -43.49
N TYR A 575 -74.77 40.01 -42.90
CA TYR A 575 -74.41 39.89 -41.48
C TYR A 575 -74.53 41.20 -40.67
N VAL A 576 -75.21 42.22 -41.18
CA VAL A 576 -75.40 43.51 -40.50
C VAL A 576 -75.94 43.31 -39.07
N GLY A 577 -75.19 43.78 -38.05
CA GLY A 577 -75.55 43.62 -36.64
C GLY A 577 -75.36 42.22 -36.06
N LYS A 578 -74.73 41.30 -36.81
CA LYS A 578 -74.49 39.90 -36.42
C LYS A 578 -72.99 39.61 -36.27
N VAL A 579 -72.68 38.57 -35.51
CA VAL A 579 -71.32 38.05 -35.37
C VAL A 579 -70.83 37.47 -36.69
N VAL A 580 -69.64 37.87 -37.10
CA VAL A 580 -68.92 37.43 -38.32
C VAL A 580 -67.61 36.71 -38.02
N GLY A 581 -67.16 36.72 -36.77
CA GLY A 581 -65.96 36.01 -36.33
C GLY A 581 -65.90 35.86 -34.82
N GLN A 582 -65.16 34.85 -34.36
CA GLN A 582 -64.94 34.56 -32.94
C GLN A 582 -63.49 34.10 -32.72
N THR A 583 -62.89 34.48 -31.59
CA THR A 583 -61.47 34.15 -31.31
C THR A 583 -61.22 32.70 -30.93
N ILE A 584 -62.25 31.96 -30.52
CA ILE A 584 -62.14 30.53 -30.16
C ILE A 584 -62.90 29.70 -31.20
N ILE A 585 -62.26 28.65 -31.71
CA ILE A 585 -62.81 27.79 -32.76
C ILE A 585 -64.07 27.06 -32.24
N PRO A 586 -65.19 27.05 -32.98
CA PRO A 586 -66.37 26.25 -32.64
C PRO A 586 -66.05 24.77 -32.39
N GLY A 587 -66.68 24.17 -31.39
CA GLY A 587 -66.42 22.80 -30.95
C GLY A 587 -65.22 22.64 -30.01
N THR A 588 -64.49 23.72 -29.68
CA THR A 588 -63.44 23.68 -28.65
C THR A 588 -64.07 23.60 -27.27
N THR A 589 -63.70 22.60 -26.46
CA THR A 589 -64.07 22.54 -25.04
C THR A 589 -63.23 23.52 -24.23
N VAL A 590 -63.87 24.44 -23.51
CA VAL A 590 -63.23 25.42 -22.62
C VAL A 590 -63.83 25.37 -21.21
N VAL A 591 -63.17 25.95 -20.21
CA VAL A 591 -63.78 26.14 -18.88
C VAL A 591 -64.76 27.31 -18.89
N TYR A 592 -65.75 27.29 -17.99
CA TYR A 592 -66.63 28.44 -17.79
C TYR A 592 -65.83 29.68 -17.36
N GLY A 593 -66.19 30.85 -17.89
CA GLY A 593 -65.48 32.12 -17.68
C GLY A 593 -64.27 32.32 -18.60
N THR A 594 -64.05 31.43 -19.57
CA THR A 594 -63.06 31.66 -20.64
C THR A 594 -63.41 32.92 -21.43
N ALA A 595 -62.43 33.78 -21.64
CA ALA A 595 -62.60 34.99 -22.43
C ALA A 595 -62.69 34.69 -23.92
N ILE A 596 -63.74 35.19 -24.57
CA ILE A 596 -63.98 35.09 -26.01
C ILE A 596 -64.30 36.47 -26.58
N THR A 597 -63.71 36.78 -27.72
CA THR A 597 -64.00 38.02 -28.45
C THR A 597 -64.83 37.66 -29.68
N LEU A 598 -65.99 38.30 -29.81
CA LEU A 598 -66.93 38.14 -30.92
C LEU A 598 -66.94 39.40 -31.76
N THR A 599 -66.54 39.28 -33.02
CA THR A 599 -66.50 40.38 -33.98
C THR A 599 -67.87 40.50 -34.64
N VAL A 600 -68.53 41.65 -34.47
CA VAL A 600 -69.86 41.98 -35.00
C VAL A 600 -69.69 42.87 -36.22
N ALA A 601 -70.39 42.59 -37.33
CA ALA A 601 -70.34 43.48 -38.48
C ALA A 601 -71.11 44.79 -38.18
N PRO A 602 -70.53 45.96 -38.48
CA PRO A 602 -71.15 47.24 -38.20
C PRO A 602 -72.48 47.39 -38.92
N GLY A 603 -73.39 48.17 -38.31
CA GLY A 603 -74.64 48.58 -38.95
C GLY A 603 -74.35 49.26 -40.30
N SER A 604 -75.22 49.04 -41.30
CA SER A 604 -75.13 49.79 -42.56
C SER A 604 -75.09 51.28 -42.26
N PRO A 605 -74.14 52.07 -42.80
CA PRO A 605 -74.18 53.51 -42.63
C PRO A 605 -75.51 54.01 -43.18
N ALA A 606 -76.24 54.79 -42.38
CA ALA A 606 -77.44 55.45 -42.84
C ALA A 606 -77.08 56.38 -44.00
N GLU A 607 -77.88 56.40 -45.07
CA GLU A 607 -77.76 57.42 -46.11
C GLU A 607 -77.91 58.80 -45.48
N THR A 608 -76.81 59.53 -45.36
CA THR A 608 -76.83 60.94 -45.01
C THR A 608 -77.43 61.71 -46.17
N THR A 609 -78.75 61.94 -46.11
CA THR A 609 -79.43 62.91 -46.96
C THR A 609 -78.92 64.31 -46.62
N GLU A 610 -77.89 64.76 -47.35
CA GLU A 610 -77.42 66.14 -47.29
C GLU A 610 -78.56 67.10 -47.70
N THR A 611 -79.24 67.64 -46.69
CA THR A 611 -80.20 68.72 -46.90
C THR A 611 -79.40 70.02 -46.98
N SER A 612 -79.10 70.44 -48.21
CA SER A 612 -78.46 71.72 -48.51
C SER A 612 -79.43 72.89 -48.34
N GLY A 613 -78.97 73.96 -47.70
CA GLY A 613 -79.68 75.24 -47.52
C GLY A 613 -80.08 75.53 -46.06
N GLY A 614 -79.84 76.73 -45.53
CA GLY A 614 -79.19 77.91 -46.12
C GLY A 614 -79.12 79.07 -45.14
#